data_AF-A0A2G9G0G9-F1
#
_entry.id   AF-A0A2G9G0G9-F1
#
_cell.length_a   1.000
_cell.length_b   1.000
_cell.length_c   1.000
_cell.angle_alpha   90.00
_cell.angle_beta   90.00
_cell.angle_gamma   90.00
#
_symmetry.space_group_name_H-M   'P 1'
#
loop_
_entity.id
_entity.type
_entity.pdbx_description
1 polymer ?
#
loop_
_entity_poly.entity_id
_entity_poly.type
_entity_poly.pdbx_seq_one_letter_code
_entity_poly.pdbx_strand_id
1 'polypeptide(L)'
;MNTSCCRAKMLVEYFGEEFSQGKCLLCDVCTNGPPEIQDLKVEATLLLQLIDTHHGHKSGQDISCDDDAINNFKGRIPKDKPNIRALVSRIREQNHTLATSDLIWWRGLARILEDRGLIREGGDMTRVQIKFPELTASGLQFLKSEMDLPFHVYPEADMLLSMNSSKSYSSFSEWGKGWADPEIRRQRLDRRKTWRKPRKMKSRKHQRDLSTVRGRLSAKLSKQT
;
A
#
# COMPACT_ATOMS: atom_id res chain seq x y z
N MET A 1 -10.73 6.60 -3.30
CA MET A 1 -10.47 7.90 -3.96
C MET A 1 -11.14 7.90 -5.33
N ASN A 2 -12.06 8.82 -5.58
CA ASN A 2 -12.83 8.83 -6.83
C ASN A 2 -11.95 9.20 -8.04
N THR A 3 -11.55 8.22 -8.85
CA THR A 3 -10.68 8.39 -10.02
C THR A 3 -11.38 9.03 -11.22
N SER A 4 -12.71 9.19 -11.17
CA SER A 4 -13.52 9.77 -12.25
C SER A 4 -13.64 11.30 -12.18
N CYS A 5 -13.23 11.92 -11.06
CA CYS A 5 -13.42 13.34 -10.80
C CYS A 5 -12.16 14.16 -11.07
N CYS A 6 -12.37 15.44 -11.39
CA CYS A 6 -11.27 16.41 -11.51
C CYS A 6 -10.44 16.44 -10.23
N ARG A 7 -9.11 16.33 -10.36
CA ARG A 7 -8.19 16.34 -9.21
C ARG A 7 -8.27 17.62 -8.42
N ALA A 8 -8.35 18.77 -9.10
CA ALA A 8 -8.48 20.06 -8.45
C ALA A 8 -9.79 20.14 -7.65
N LYS A 9 -10.90 19.68 -8.23
CA LYS A 9 -12.18 19.61 -7.54
C LYS A 9 -12.08 18.80 -6.24
N MET A 10 -11.53 17.59 -6.30
CA MET A 10 -11.34 16.75 -5.11
C MET A 10 -10.48 17.43 -4.04
N LEU A 11 -9.41 18.12 -4.43
CA LEU A 11 -8.53 18.81 -3.49
C LEU A 11 -9.23 20.00 -2.83
N VAL A 12 -9.92 20.83 -3.62
CA VAL A 12 -10.65 22.01 -3.15
C VAL A 12 -11.76 21.59 -2.18
N GLU A 13 -12.57 20.60 -2.56
CA GLU A 13 -13.65 20.06 -1.70
C GLU A 13 -13.10 19.41 -0.42
N TYR A 14 -11.94 18.75 -0.48
CA TYR A 14 -11.29 18.19 0.71
C TYR A 14 -10.94 19.26 1.75
N PHE A 15 -10.57 20.48 1.32
CA PHE A 15 -10.33 21.61 2.21
C PHE A 15 -11.60 22.39 2.60
N GLY A 16 -12.78 21.92 2.17
CA GLY A 16 -14.07 22.55 2.47
C GLY A 16 -14.38 23.78 1.63
N GLU A 17 -13.63 24.00 0.54
CA GLU A 17 -13.87 25.08 -0.41
C GLU A 17 -14.81 24.61 -1.54
N GLU A 18 -15.52 25.55 -2.16
CA GLU A 18 -16.44 25.26 -3.26
C GLU A 18 -15.74 25.41 -4.61
N PHE A 19 -15.77 24.35 -5.42
CA PHE A 19 -15.17 24.36 -6.76
C PHE A 19 -16.23 24.64 -7.84
N SER A 20 -16.40 25.91 -8.18
CA SER A 20 -17.47 26.40 -9.07
C SER A 20 -17.33 25.99 -10.54
N GLN A 21 -16.11 25.73 -11.02
CA GLN A 21 -15.83 25.47 -12.45
C GLN A 21 -16.07 24.02 -12.88
N GLY A 22 -16.31 23.09 -11.96
CA GLY A 22 -16.58 21.67 -12.22
C GLY A 22 -15.40 20.85 -12.79
N LYS A 23 -14.56 21.45 -13.65
CA LYS A 23 -13.32 20.90 -14.21
C LYS A 23 -12.20 21.96 -14.22
N CYS A 24 -10.96 21.55 -13.97
CA CYS A 24 -9.80 22.45 -14.05
C CYS A 24 -9.11 22.47 -15.41
N LEU A 25 -9.46 21.56 -16.34
CA LEU A 25 -8.84 21.39 -17.67
C LEU A 25 -7.33 21.06 -17.69
N LEU A 26 -6.68 20.97 -16.52
CA LEU A 26 -5.23 20.79 -16.40
C LEU A 26 -4.81 19.44 -15.82
N CYS A 27 -5.72 18.71 -15.15
CA CYS A 27 -5.40 17.41 -14.55
C CYS A 27 -5.61 16.25 -15.52
N ASP A 28 -4.97 15.11 -15.22
CA ASP A 28 -5.06 13.84 -15.95
C ASP A 28 -6.49 13.47 -16.33
N VAL A 29 -7.43 13.57 -15.39
CA VAL A 29 -8.84 13.23 -15.63
C VAL A 29 -9.53 14.22 -16.56
N CYS A 30 -9.17 15.51 -16.51
CA CYS A 30 -9.77 16.52 -17.37
C CYS A 30 -9.15 16.53 -18.78
N THR A 31 -7.89 16.14 -18.92
CA THR A 31 -7.19 16.11 -20.21
C THR A 31 -7.39 14.79 -20.94
N ASN A 32 -7.28 13.67 -20.25
CA ASN A 32 -7.32 12.32 -20.83
C ASN A 32 -8.68 11.65 -20.69
N GLY A 33 -9.56 12.21 -19.85
CA GLY A 33 -10.82 11.59 -19.46
C GLY A 33 -10.68 10.69 -18.23
N PRO A 34 -11.81 10.29 -17.63
CA PRO A 34 -11.82 9.30 -16.56
C PRO A 34 -11.35 7.94 -17.07
N PRO A 35 -10.87 7.05 -16.17
CA PRO A 35 -10.53 5.69 -16.55
C PRO A 35 -11.74 4.94 -17.10
N GLU A 36 -11.49 3.88 -17.86
CA GLU A 36 -12.54 3.02 -18.39
C GLU A 36 -13.33 2.35 -17.26
N ILE A 37 -14.65 2.32 -17.40
CA ILE A 37 -15.54 1.63 -16.47
C ILE A 37 -15.36 0.13 -16.66
N GLN A 38 -15.13 -0.59 -15.57
CA GLN A 38 -15.01 -2.05 -15.60
C GLN A 38 -16.19 -2.71 -14.90
N ASP A 39 -16.63 -3.84 -15.44
CA ASP A 39 -17.56 -4.73 -14.75
C ASP A 39 -16.76 -5.68 -13.84
N LEU A 40 -16.78 -5.40 -12.53
CA LEU A 40 -16.03 -6.15 -11.52
C LEU A 40 -16.92 -7.15 -10.78
N LYS A 41 -18.00 -7.58 -11.42
CA LYS A 41 -19.03 -8.42 -10.80
C LYS A 41 -18.47 -9.76 -10.35
N VAL A 42 -17.68 -10.42 -11.19
CA VAL A 42 -17.11 -11.75 -10.90
C VAL A 42 -16.15 -11.65 -9.73
N GLU A 43 -15.28 -10.64 -9.71
CA GLU A 43 -14.32 -10.42 -8.63
C GLU A 43 -15.02 -10.06 -7.33
N ALA A 44 -16.04 -9.20 -7.40
CA ALA A 44 -16.82 -8.79 -6.24
C ALA A 44 -17.55 -9.98 -5.62
N THR A 45 -18.24 -10.81 -6.43
CA THR A 45 -18.98 -11.97 -5.91
C THR A 45 -18.04 -13.00 -5.30
N LEU A 46 -16.93 -13.33 -5.96
CA LEU A 46 -15.94 -14.28 -5.42
C LEU A 46 -15.39 -13.81 -4.06
N LEU A 47 -15.05 -12.54 -3.94
CA LEU A 47 -14.54 -11.98 -2.69
C LEU A 47 -15.62 -12.03 -1.59
N LEU A 48 -16.85 -11.61 -1.89
CA LEU A 48 -17.96 -11.60 -0.93
C LEU A 48 -18.36 -13.02 -0.49
N GLN A 49 -18.40 -13.99 -1.40
CA GLN A 49 -18.69 -15.40 -1.09
C GLN A 49 -17.62 -16.01 -0.20
N LEU A 50 -16.34 -15.72 -0.45
CA LEU A 50 -15.27 -16.18 0.43
C LEU A 50 -15.34 -15.54 1.81
N ILE A 51 -15.70 -14.26 1.90
CA ILE A 51 -15.94 -13.62 3.20
C ILE A 51 -17.11 -14.33 3.90
N ASP A 52 -18.23 -14.56 3.23
CA ASP A 52 -19.42 -15.20 3.81
C ASP A 52 -19.14 -16.62 4.33
N THR A 53 -18.51 -17.47 3.51
CA THR A 53 -18.16 -18.85 3.90
C THR A 53 -17.27 -18.90 5.15
N HIS A 54 -16.36 -17.94 5.30
CA HIS A 54 -15.50 -17.85 6.48
C HIS A 54 -16.24 -17.36 7.75
N HIS A 55 -17.34 -16.64 7.61
CA HIS A 55 -18.18 -16.22 8.75
C HIS A 55 -19.19 -17.31 9.13
N GLY A 56 -19.77 -18.01 8.15
CA GLY A 56 -20.72 -19.11 8.38
C GLY A 56 -20.12 -20.32 9.11
N HIS A 57 -18.82 -20.58 8.95
CA HIS A 57 -18.13 -21.66 9.67
C HIS A 57 -17.99 -21.44 11.19
N LYS A 58 -18.27 -20.24 11.71
CA LYS A 58 -18.11 -19.92 13.14
C LYS A 58 -19.40 -20.04 13.97
N SER A 59 -20.58 -20.05 13.35
CA SER A 59 -21.84 -20.14 14.08
C SER A 59 -22.25 -21.58 14.45
N GLY A 60 -21.43 -22.59 14.12
CA GLY A 60 -21.80 -24.01 14.24
C GLY A 60 -20.80 -24.91 14.96
N GLN A 61 -19.78 -24.38 15.64
CA GLN A 61 -18.76 -25.21 16.29
C GLN A 61 -18.36 -24.69 17.67
N ASP A 62 -19.36 -24.50 18.53
CA ASP A 62 -19.17 -24.62 19.99
C ASP A 62 -19.18 -26.11 20.34
N ILE A 63 -18.01 -26.77 20.20
CA ILE A 63 -17.77 -28.08 20.82
C ILE A 63 -16.59 -27.92 21.78
N SER A 64 -16.97 -27.88 23.06
CA SER A 64 -16.20 -28.05 24.29
C SER A 64 -14.95 -28.93 24.18
N CYS A 65 -13.84 -28.47 24.77
CA CYS A 65 -13.18 -29.17 25.88
C CYS A 65 -12.26 -28.22 26.66
N ASP A 66 -12.42 -28.23 27.98
CA ASP A 66 -11.46 -27.77 29.01
C ASP A 66 -10.07 -28.38 28.78
N ASP A 67 -9.00 -27.60 28.95
CA ASP A 67 -8.11 -27.63 30.13
C ASP A 67 -6.85 -26.77 29.87
N ASP A 68 -6.21 -26.40 30.98
CA ASP A 68 -4.90 -25.75 31.13
C ASP A 68 -4.84 -24.21 31.10
N ALA A 69 -4.99 -23.71 32.34
CA ALA A 69 -4.66 -22.39 32.81
C ALA A 69 -3.18 -22.00 32.59
N ILE A 70 -2.95 -20.68 32.73
CA ILE A 70 -1.68 -20.00 32.99
C ILE A 70 -0.85 -19.64 31.73
N ASN A 71 -1.27 -18.58 31.03
CA ASN A 71 -0.33 -17.48 30.78
C ASN A 71 -1.03 -16.13 30.50
N ASN A 72 -0.59 -15.13 31.26
CA ASN A 72 -1.14 -13.79 31.34
C ASN A 72 -0.77 -12.91 30.13
N PHE A 73 -1.68 -11.99 29.79
CA PHE A 73 -1.49 -10.78 28.97
C PHE A 73 -0.79 -10.94 27.61
N LYS A 74 -1.49 -11.54 26.64
CA LYS A 74 -1.23 -11.26 25.22
C LYS A 74 -2.56 -10.89 24.58
N GLY A 75 -2.68 -9.63 24.14
CA GLY A 75 -3.89 -9.07 23.53
C GLY A 75 -4.50 -10.07 22.55
N ARG A 76 -5.80 -10.30 22.68
CA ARG A 76 -6.58 -11.16 21.78
C ARG A 76 -6.39 -10.66 20.36
N ILE A 77 -5.42 -11.23 19.65
CA ILE A 77 -5.43 -11.25 18.19
C ILE A 77 -6.73 -11.99 17.87
N PRO A 78 -7.70 -11.40 17.14
CA PRO A 78 -8.88 -12.14 16.71
C PRO A 78 -8.38 -13.29 15.84
N LYS A 79 -8.27 -14.49 16.41
CA LYS A 79 -7.45 -15.56 15.82
C LYS A 79 -8.02 -16.11 14.51
N ASP A 80 -9.24 -15.76 14.11
CA ASP A 80 -9.89 -16.43 12.99
C ASP A 80 -10.55 -15.48 11.97
N LYS A 81 -10.21 -14.19 11.90
CA LYS A 81 -10.72 -13.34 10.80
C LYS A 81 -9.80 -13.47 9.58
N PRO A 82 -10.28 -13.94 8.41
CA PRO A 82 -9.42 -14.10 7.25
C PRO A 82 -8.93 -12.72 6.80
N ASN A 83 -7.62 -12.59 6.64
CA ASN A 83 -7.01 -11.39 6.08
C ASN A 83 -7.31 -11.34 4.57
N ILE A 84 -7.46 -10.14 4.00
CA ILE A 84 -7.59 -9.96 2.54
C ILE A 84 -6.52 -10.72 1.75
N ARG A 85 -5.28 -10.82 2.25
CA ARG A 85 -4.22 -11.61 1.61
C ARG A 85 -4.57 -13.10 1.52
N ALA A 86 -5.14 -13.66 2.58
CA ALA A 86 -5.51 -15.07 2.64
C ALA A 86 -6.69 -15.37 1.71
N LEU A 87 -7.68 -14.47 1.65
CA LEU A 87 -8.81 -14.56 0.72
C LEU A 87 -8.31 -14.54 -0.73
N VAL A 88 -7.43 -13.61 -1.08
CA VAL A 88 -6.87 -13.49 -2.43
C VAL A 88 -6.06 -14.73 -2.83
N SER A 89 -5.29 -15.32 -1.90
CA SER A 89 -4.62 -16.60 -2.16
C SER A 89 -5.61 -17.69 -2.55
N ARG A 90 -6.73 -17.83 -1.83
CA ARG A 90 -7.80 -18.79 -2.16
C ARG A 90 -8.47 -18.49 -3.50
N ILE A 91 -8.72 -17.22 -3.83
CA ILE A 91 -9.30 -16.85 -5.13
C ILE A 91 -8.39 -17.30 -6.28
N ARG A 92 -7.08 -17.07 -6.15
CA ARG A 92 -6.09 -17.47 -7.17
C ARG A 92 -6.00 -18.99 -7.32
N GLU A 93 -6.20 -19.74 -6.23
CA GLU A 93 -6.25 -21.21 -6.26
C GLU A 93 -7.54 -21.72 -6.93
N GLN A 94 -8.68 -21.06 -6.70
CA GLN A 94 -9.98 -21.48 -7.23
C GLN A 94 -10.22 -21.04 -8.68
N ASN A 95 -9.63 -19.91 -9.13
CA ASN A 95 -9.91 -19.30 -10.43
C ASN A 95 -8.62 -19.05 -11.22
N HIS A 96 -8.42 -19.84 -12.27
CA HIS A 96 -7.24 -19.76 -13.13
C HIS A 96 -7.14 -18.44 -13.92
N THR A 97 -8.28 -17.81 -14.27
CA THR A 97 -8.31 -16.51 -14.95
C THR A 97 -7.78 -15.37 -14.08
N LEU A 98 -7.96 -15.47 -12.77
CA LEU A 98 -7.53 -14.48 -11.79
C LEU A 98 -6.25 -14.91 -11.06
N ALA A 99 -5.59 -16.00 -11.48
CA ALA A 99 -4.40 -16.53 -10.82
C ALA A 99 -3.23 -15.51 -10.79
N THR A 100 -3.14 -14.65 -11.80
CA THR A 100 -2.10 -13.61 -11.94
C THR A 100 -2.51 -12.25 -11.37
N SER A 101 -3.72 -12.12 -10.81
CA SER A 101 -4.21 -10.84 -10.29
C SER A 101 -3.39 -10.33 -9.10
N ASP A 102 -2.97 -9.07 -9.09
CA ASP A 102 -2.13 -8.54 -8.01
C ASP A 102 -2.91 -8.35 -6.70
N LEU A 103 -2.22 -8.43 -5.55
CA LEU A 103 -2.86 -8.14 -4.26
C LEU A 103 -3.36 -6.68 -4.16
N ILE A 104 -2.67 -5.76 -4.84
CA ILE A 104 -3.01 -4.33 -4.86
C ILE A 104 -4.37 -4.10 -5.55
N TRP A 105 -4.67 -4.85 -6.61
CA TRP A 105 -5.96 -4.87 -7.28
C TRP A 105 -7.10 -5.17 -6.30
N TRP A 106 -6.98 -6.27 -5.56
CA TRP A 106 -7.98 -6.70 -4.58
C TRP A 106 -8.15 -5.73 -3.41
N ARG A 107 -7.08 -5.04 -3.01
CA ARG A 107 -7.17 -3.97 -2.00
C ARG A 107 -7.94 -2.74 -2.49
N GLY A 108 -7.86 -2.42 -3.78
CA GLY A 108 -8.69 -1.38 -4.40
C GLY A 108 -10.15 -1.82 -4.47
N LEU A 109 -10.41 -3.06 -4.91
CA LEU A 109 -11.76 -3.61 -4.94
C LEU A 109 -12.42 -3.62 -3.55
N ALA A 110 -11.70 -4.02 -2.50
CA ALA A 110 -12.24 -4.03 -1.14
C ALA A 110 -12.68 -2.62 -0.69
N ARG A 111 -11.92 -1.57 -1.03
CA ARG A 111 -12.31 -0.17 -0.74
C ARG A 111 -13.56 0.23 -1.50
N ILE A 112 -13.68 -0.12 -2.78
CA ILE A 112 -14.90 0.11 -3.56
C ILE A 112 -16.11 -0.56 -2.91
N LEU A 113 -15.95 -1.80 -2.42
CA LEU A 113 -17.03 -2.53 -1.76
C LEU A 113 -17.41 -1.92 -0.41
N GLU A 114 -16.44 -1.37 0.33
CA GLU A 114 -16.68 -0.61 1.56
C GLU A 114 -17.39 0.73 1.29
N ASP A 115 -16.96 1.49 0.27
CA ASP A 115 -17.60 2.75 -0.14
C ASP A 115 -19.07 2.52 -0.55
N ARG A 116 -19.39 1.34 -1.11
CA ARG A 116 -20.77 0.92 -1.40
C ARG A 116 -21.51 0.29 -0.22
N GLY A 117 -20.87 0.15 0.94
CA GLY A 117 -21.45 -0.40 2.16
C GLY A 117 -21.67 -1.92 2.15
N LEU A 118 -21.04 -2.65 1.23
CA LEU A 118 -21.16 -4.11 1.12
C LEU A 118 -20.26 -4.83 2.14
N ILE A 119 -19.10 -4.24 2.44
CA ILE A 119 -18.10 -4.75 3.38
C ILE A 119 -17.78 -3.67 4.41
N ARG A 120 -17.33 -4.07 5.60
CA ARG A 120 -16.76 -3.19 6.63
C ARG A 120 -15.47 -3.78 7.18
N GLU A 121 -14.53 -2.96 7.64
CA GLU A 121 -13.38 -3.44 8.42
C GLU A 121 -13.86 -4.01 9.77
N GLY A 122 -13.61 -5.30 9.98
CA GLY A 122 -13.93 -6.02 11.22
C GLY A 122 -12.90 -5.85 12.34
N GLY A 123 -11.93 -4.98 12.17
CA GLY A 123 -10.96 -4.65 13.22
C GLY A 123 -11.55 -3.64 14.21
N ASP A 124 -11.16 -3.75 15.48
CA ASP A 124 -11.60 -2.82 16.55
C ASP A 124 -11.12 -1.37 16.34
N MET A 125 -10.25 -1.14 15.35
CA MET A 125 -9.70 0.17 15.04
C MET A 125 -10.04 0.59 13.61
N THR A 126 -10.47 1.84 13.45
CA THR A 126 -10.61 2.48 12.15
C THR A 126 -9.24 2.51 11.46
N ARG A 127 -9.07 1.69 10.43
CA ARG A 127 -7.84 1.63 9.62
C ARG A 127 -8.09 2.25 8.27
N VAL A 128 -7.06 2.91 7.74
CA VAL A 128 -7.05 3.44 6.37
C VAL A 128 -7.08 2.31 5.32
N GLN A 129 -6.81 1.07 5.72
CA GLN A 129 -6.82 -0.10 4.84
C GLN A 129 -7.63 -1.22 5.48
N ILE A 130 -8.52 -1.81 4.68
CA ILE A 130 -9.26 -3.01 5.04
C ILE A 130 -8.26 -4.17 5.13
N LYS A 131 -8.04 -4.69 6.33
CA LYS A 131 -7.23 -5.89 6.57
C LYS A 131 -8.10 -7.11 6.81
N PHE A 132 -9.24 -6.92 7.49
CA PHE A 132 -10.14 -7.98 7.91
C PHE A 132 -11.55 -7.63 7.43
N PRO A 133 -11.88 -7.95 6.17
CA PRO A 133 -13.20 -7.62 5.63
C PRO A 133 -14.29 -8.45 6.30
N GLU A 134 -15.35 -7.78 6.75
CA GLU A 134 -16.59 -8.37 7.24
C GLU A 134 -17.74 -8.01 6.32
N LEU A 135 -18.64 -8.97 6.12
CA LEU A 135 -19.78 -8.80 5.24
C LEU A 135 -20.89 -8.03 5.97
N THR A 136 -21.42 -6.99 5.32
CA THR A 136 -22.55 -6.20 5.82
C THR A 136 -23.88 -6.84 5.36
N ALA A 137 -25.00 -6.48 5.99
CA ALA A 137 -26.35 -6.89 5.56
C ALA A 137 -26.62 -6.58 4.06
N SER A 138 -26.16 -5.42 3.58
CA SER A 138 -26.24 -5.05 2.16
C SER A 138 -25.40 -5.98 1.27
N GLY A 139 -24.23 -6.42 1.74
CA GLY A 139 -23.39 -7.41 1.06
C GLY A 139 -24.06 -8.77 0.97
N LEU A 140 -24.73 -9.21 2.04
CA LEU A 140 -25.54 -10.44 2.03
C LEU A 140 -26.73 -10.33 1.07
N GLN A 141 -27.41 -9.18 1.04
CA GLN A 141 -28.50 -8.95 0.10
C GLN A 141 -27.98 -8.93 -1.34
N PHE A 142 -26.80 -8.38 -1.59
CA PHE A 142 -26.16 -8.41 -2.91
C PHE A 142 -25.85 -9.84 -3.37
N LEU A 143 -25.44 -10.74 -2.46
CA LEU A 143 -25.25 -12.16 -2.77
C LEU A 143 -26.58 -12.91 -3.00
N LYS A 144 -27.66 -12.50 -2.32
CA LYS A 144 -28.99 -13.15 -2.42
C LYS A 144 -29.84 -12.65 -3.58
N SER A 145 -29.67 -11.39 -3.96
CA SER A 145 -30.36 -10.83 -5.12
C SER A 145 -29.81 -11.52 -6.36
N GLU A 146 -30.69 -11.98 -7.25
CA GLU A 146 -30.28 -12.67 -8.48
C GLU A 146 -29.18 -11.88 -9.18
N MET A 147 -28.13 -12.62 -9.53
CA MET A 147 -26.84 -12.16 -10.01
C MET A 147 -26.94 -11.52 -11.40
N ASP A 148 -27.94 -10.69 -11.69
CA ASP A 148 -28.21 -10.16 -13.03
C ASP A 148 -27.75 -8.71 -13.19
N LEU A 149 -27.65 -7.94 -12.11
CA LEU A 149 -27.12 -6.57 -12.24
C LEU A 149 -25.60 -6.58 -12.48
N PRO A 150 -25.10 -5.86 -13.50
CA PRO A 150 -23.67 -5.69 -13.71
C PRO A 150 -23.07 -4.74 -12.65
N PHE A 151 -21.82 -4.98 -12.25
CA PHE A 151 -21.14 -4.20 -11.22
C PHE A 151 -20.12 -3.25 -11.85
N HIS A 152 -20.66 -2.21 -12.49
CA HIS A 152 -19.88 -1.18 -13.17
C HIS A 152 -19.25 -0.19 -12.18
N VAL A 153 -17.92 -0.10 -12.18
CA VAL A 153 -17.17 0.84 -11.34
C VAL A 153 -15.96 1.42 -12.08
N TYR A 154 -15.61 2.66 -11.74
CA TYR A 154 -14.30 3.22 -12.04
C TYR A 154 -13.23 2.57 -11.14
N PRO A 155 -12.20 1.92 -11.71
CA PRO A 155 -11.13 1.34 -10.92
C PRO A 155 -10.41 2.40 -10.09
N GLU A 156 -10.02 2.04 -8.86
CA GLU A 156 -9.20 2.91 -8.03
C GLU A 156 -7.76 3.04 -8.57
N ALA A 157 -7.02 4.03 -8.08
CA ALA A 157 -5.63 4.26 -8.48
C ALA A 157 -4.75 3.00 -8.36
N ASP A 158 -4.90 2.26 -7.26
CA ASP A 158 -4.21 0.99 -7.00
C ASP A 158 -4.52 -0.08 -8.06
N MET A 159 -5.78 -0.14 -8.50
CA MET A 159 -6.22 -1.08 -9.54
C MET A 159 -5.63 -0.70 -10.89
N LEU A 160 -5.64 0.60 -11.23
CA LEU A 160 -4.98 1.11 -12.43
C LEU A 160 -3.47 0.86 -12.42
N LEU A 161 -2.82 0.96 -11.26
CA LEU A 161 -1.39 0.62 -11.12
C LEU A 161 -1.13 -0.86 -11.40
N SER A 162 -2.00 -1.75 -10.91
CA SER A 162 -1.90 -3.19 -11.18
C SER A 162 -2.07 -3.50 -12.67
N MET A 163 -3.00 -2.85 -13.38
CA MET A 163 -3.15 -3.04 -14.83
C MET A 163 -1.89 -2.61 -15.61
N ASN A 164 -1.22 -1.57 -15.12
CA ASN A 164 -0.02 -1.02 -15.74
C ASN A 164 1.28 -1.76 -15.35
N SER A 165 1.23 -2.68 -14.37
CA SER A 165 2.40 -3.40 -13.83
C SER A 165 2.93 -4.49 -14.76
N SER A 166 2.24 -4.76 -15.88
CA SER A 166 2.75 -5.61 -16.98
C SER A 166 4.04 -5.06 -17.62
N LYS A 167 4.37 -3.78 -17.38
CA LYS A 167 5.70 -3.25 -17.64
C LYS A 167 6.62 -3.77 -16.54
N SER A 168 7.40 -4.79 -16.87
CA SER A 168 8.55 -5.24 -16.08
C SER A 168 9.23 -4.00 -15.53
N TYR A 169 9.20 -3.85 -14.20
CA TYR A 169 9.87 -2.77 -13.51
C TYR A 169 11.23 -2.59 -14.17
N SER A 170 11.41 -1.41 -14.76
CA SER A 170 12.70 -0.86 -15.18
C SER A 170 13.76 -1.52 -14.30
N SER A 171 14.59 -2.38 -14.88
CA SER A 171 15.51 -3.21 -14.10
C SER A 171 16.33 -2.30 -13.17
N PHE A 172 16.87 -2.85 -12.10
CA PHE A 172 17.68 -2.10 -11.12
C PHE A 172 18.75 -1.18 -11.77
N SER A 173 19.13 -1.49 -13.02
CA SER A 173 19.96 -0.68 -13.92
C SER A 173 19.43 0.72 -14.25
N GLU A 174 18.11 1.00 -14.22
CA GLU A 174 17.58 2.34 -14.49
C GLU A 174 17.28 3.18 -13.24
N TRP A 175 17.07 2.55 -12.08
CA TRP A 175 17.01 3.25 -10.78
C TRP A 175 18.33 3.98 -10.46
N GLY A 176 19.42 3.52 -11.06
CA GLY A 176 20.73 4.14 -10.98
C GLY A 176 20.98 5.30 -11.95
N LYS A 177 20.14 5.57 -12.97
CA LYS A 177 20.41 6.58 -14.02
C LYS A 177 20.09 8.03 -13.62
N GLY A 178 20.31 8.39 -12.35
CA GLY A 178 19.91 9.70 -11.80
C GLY A 178 20.77 10.18 -10.64
N TRP A 179 20.14 10.59 -9.53
CA TRP A 179 20.84 11.13 -8.35
C TRP A 179 21.81 10.14 -7.69
N ALA A 180 21.62 8.83 -7.92
CA ALA A 180 22.46 7.75 -7.42
C ALA A 180 23.45 7.19 -8.46
N ASP A 181 23.50 7.74 -9.68
CA ASP A 181 24.44 7.30 -10.72
C ASP A 181 25.88 7.65 -10.31
N PRO A 182 26.81 6.67 -10.25
CA PRO A 182 28.22 6.93 -10.00
C PRO A 182 28.82 7.95 -10.98
N GLU A 183 28.38 7.96 -12.24
CA GLU A 183 28.89 8.86 -13.28
C GLU A 183 28.36 10.28 -13.10
N ILE A 184 27.05 10.44 -12.86
CA ILE A 184 26.45 11.76 -12.58
C ILE A 184 27.01 12.33 -11.26
N ARG A 185 27.29 11.47 -10.26
CA ARG A 185 27.99 11.87 -9.03
C ARG A 185 29.42 12.33 -9.31
N ARG A 186 30.19 11.63 -10.15
CA ARG A 186 31.54 12.03 -10.55
C ARG A 186 31.53 13.39 -11.25
N GLN A 187 30.63 13.61 -12.22
CA GLN A 187 30.48 14.89 -12.91
C GLN A 187 30.14 16.04 -11.95
N ARG A 188 29.26 15.83 -10.97
CA ARG A 188 28.95 16.84 -9.94
C ARG A 188 30.15 17.14 -9.05
N LEU A 189 30.91 16.13 -8.65
CA LEU A 189 32.10 16.29 -7.83
C LEU A 189 33.21 17.02 -8.60
N ASP A 190 33.41 16.73 -9.88
CA ASP A 190 34.39 17.41 -10.72
C ASP A 190 34.01 18.86 -11.02
N ARG A 191 32.73 19.15 -11.28
CA ARG A 191 32.21 20.54 -11.35
C ARG A 191 32.43 21.32 -10.05
N ARG A 192 32.49 20.63 -8.90
CA ARG A 192 32.73 21.25 -7.58
C ARG A 192 34.22 21.47 -7.29
N LYS A 193 35.12 20.69 -7.91
CA LYS A 193 36.58 20.85 -7.79
C LYS A 193 37.09 22.07 -8.54
N THR A 194 36.54 22.39 -9.72
CA THR A 194 36.93 23.57 -10.51
C THR A 194 36.63 24.89 -9.80
N TRP A 195 35.63 24.93 -8.92
CA TRP A 195 35.22 26.14 -8.19
C TRP A 195 35.82 26.29 -6.80
N ARG A 196 36.55 25.29 -6.30
CA ARG A 196 37.21 25.37 -5.00
C ARG A 196 38.72 25.30 -5.17
N LYS A 197 39.35 26.46 -5.36
CA LYS A 197 40.76 26.57 -4.97
C LYS A 197 40.85 26.11 -3.50
N PRO A 198 41.67 25.12 -3.16
CA PRO A 198 41.81 24.70 -1.78
C PRO A 198 42.34 25.90 -1.01
N ARG A 199 41.49 26.50 -0.18
CA ARG A 199 41.96 27.48 0.81
C ARG A 199 42.96 26.71 1.65
N LYS A 200 44.25 27.09 1.60
CA LYS A 200 45.30 26.49 2.43
C LYS A 200 44.88 26.65 3.89
N MET A 201 44.22 25.63 4.42
CA MET A 201 43.92 25.56 5.83
C MET A 201 45.26 25.29 6.49
N LYS A 202 45.78 26.27 7.23
CA LYS A 202 46.99 26.09 8.06
C LYS A 202 46.78 24.81 8.85
N SER A 203 47.71 23.85 8.74
CA SER A 203 47.65 22.62 9.53
C SER A 203 47.64 23.04 10.99
N ARG A 204 46.46 22.95 11.63
CA ARG A 204 46.42 22.99 13.08
C ARG A 204 47.14 21.72 13.50
N LYS A 205 48.28 21.89 14.19
CA LYS A 205 49.02 20.80 14.82
C LYS A 205 47.98 19.87 15.47
N HIS A 206 47.95 18.63 15.01
CA HIS A 206 47.07 17.60 15.52
C HIS A 206 47.43 17.36 16.98
N GLN A 207 46.77 18.06 17.91
CA GLN A 207 46.82 17.67 19.30
C GLN A 207 46.06 16.35 19.43
N ARG A 208 46.72 15.36 20.04
CA ARG A 208 46.15 14.03 20.28
C ARG A 208 44.99 14.21 21.25
N ASP A 209 43.78 14.02 20.75
CA ASP A 209 42.57 14.25 21.53
C ASP A 209 42.30 13.05 22.46
N LEU A 210 42.76 13.13 23.71
CA LEU A 210 42.66 12.06 24.71
C LEU A 210 41.25 11.96 25.32
N SER A 211 40.34 12.86 24.96
CA SER A 211 38.96 12.88 25.44
C SER A 211 38.15 11.70 24.91
N THR A 212 38.44 11.24 23.69
CA THR A 212 37.70 10.16 23.03
C THR A 212 38.40 8.81 23.19
N VAL A 213 37.62 7.73 23.30
CA VAL A 213 38.12 6.34 23.35
C VAL A 213 39.06 6.06 22.17
N ARG A 214 38.71 6.56 20.97
CA ARG A 214 39.51 6.42 19.76
C ARG A 214 40.87 7.09 19.88
N GLY A 215 40.93 8.32 20.41
CA GLY A 215 42.20 9.02 20.62
C GLY A 215 43.10 8.36 21.67
N ARG A 216 42.51 7.80 22.74
CA ARG A 216 43.24 7.02 23.75
C ARG A 216 43.85 5.74 23.16
N LEU A 217 43.10 5.02 22.32
CA LEU A 217 43.60 3.82 21.64
C LEU A 217 44.74 4.15 20.66
N SER A 218 44.58 5.21 19.84
CA SER A 218 45.63 5.64 18.92
C SER A 218 46.91 6.08 19.66
N ALA A 219 46.79 6.74 20.81
CA ALA A 219 47.95 7.12 21.62
C ALA A 219 48.68 5.89 22.19
N LYS A 220 47.96 4.86 22.64
CA LYS A 220 48.57 3.61 23.14
C LYS A 220 49.32 2.86 22.04
N LEU A 221 48.73 2.75 20.85
CA LEU A 221 49.36 2.06 19.71
C LEU A 221 50.61 2.79 19.20
N SER A 222 50.62 4.13 19.25
CA SER A 222 51.77 4.95 18.83
C SER A 222 53.00 4.89 19.75
N LYS A 223 52.91 4.22 20.91
CA LYS A 223 54.02 4.06 21.86
C LYS A 223 54.70 2.69 21.77
N GLN A 224 54.18 1.78 20.94
CA GLN A 224 54.70 0.42 20.77
C GLN A 224 55.56 0.24 19.51
N THR A 225 56.01 1.34 18.90
CA THR A 225 57.03 1.37 17.85
C THR A 225 58.21 2.20 18.30
#